data_AF-A0A7Y3PCE6-F1
#
_entry.id   AF-A0A7Y3PCE6-F1
#
_cell.length_a   1.000
_cell.length_b   1.000
_cell.length_c   1.000
_cell.angle_alpha   90.00
_cell.angle_beta   90.00
_cell.angle_gamma   90.00
#
_symmetry.space_group_name_H-M   'P 1'
#
loop_
_entity.id
_entity.type
_entity.pdbx_description
1 polymer ?
#
loop_
_entity_poly.entity_id
_entity_poly.type
_entity_poly.pdbx_seq_one_letter_code
_entity_poly.pdbx_strand_id
1 'polypeptide(L)'
;MSSEKTYVDLPGVEDLLGMCFIDRDLGRIALSPWSFGFSRLEFLGDAMLGLAVFSAAELMGLPRKTTTSRVANHHLDEIFFQQFATHTSANTGDVIEALIGAIYLDSGFDEAAALATRLCLPEFESLVPAASSETISSVNARGLALVGSAVLSASAADDLCTKHPEELHQWLSEERSEMLSRRYLAAMSAELGYAPEGDLDDDVYRAAASDALEAVIGDQYFRWGWEEARSSSMRILRLPAPEA
;
A
#
# COMPACT_ATOMS: atom_id res chain seq x y z
N MET A 1 -23.76 5.28 -31.81
CA MET A 1 -22.58 4.65 -31.18
C MET A 1 -23.08 3.94 -29.95
N SER A 2 -23.02 2.61 -29.96
CA SER A 2 -23.59 1.76 -28.92
C SER A 2 -22.89 2.04 -27.60
N SER A 3 -23.61 2.58 -26.61
CA SER A 3 -23.15 2.60 -25.23
C SER A 3 -23.18 1.16 -24.74
N GLU A 4 -22.08 0.44 -24.92
CA GLU A 4 -21.87 -0.85 -24.29
C GLU A 4 -22.03 -0.62 -22.78
N LYS A 5 -23.10 -1.19 -22.21
CA LYS A 5 -23.37 -1.04 -20.77
C LYS A 5 -22.21 -1.71 -20.04
N THR A 6 -21.39 -0.93 -19.35
CA THR A 6 -20.37 -1.44 -18.42
C THR A 6 -21.10 -2.28 -17.38
N TYR A 7 -20.93 -3.60 -17.46
CA TYR A 7 -21.55 -4.52 -16.52
C TYR A 7 -20.78 -4.50 -15.21
N VAL A 8 -21.51 -4.35 -14.09
CA VAL A 8 -20.98 -4.37 -12.73
C VAL A 8 -21.95 -5.14 -11.84
N ASP A 9 -21.48 -6.26 -11.31
CA ASP A 9 -22.18 -7.10 -10.34
C ASP A 9 -21.61 -6.88 -8.93
N LEU A 10 -21.93 -5.72 -8.36
CA LEU A 10 -21.52 -5.39 -7.00
C LEU A 10 -22.02 -6.42 -5.96
N PRO A 11 -23.29 -6.89 -5.98
CA PRO A 11 -23.74 -7.92 -5.03
C PRO A 11 -22.91 -9.20 -5.08
N GLY A 12 -22.58 -9.70 -6.28
CA GLY A 12 -21.73 -10.88 -6.40
C GLY A 12 -20.31 -10.67 -5.88
N VAL A 13 -19.76 -9.45 -6.04
CA VAL A 13 -18.46 -9.08 -5.43
C VAL A 13 -18.58 -8.98 -3.91
N GLU A 14 -19.62 -8.34 -3.37
CA GLU A 14 -19.85 -8.28 -1.92
C GLU A 14 -19.96 -9.69 -1.30
N ASP A 15 -20.67 -10.60 -1.95
CA ASP A 15 -20.77 -12.00 -1.55
C ASP A 15 -19.40 -12.72 -1.59
N LEU A 16 -18.62 -12.51 -2.65
CA LEU A 16 -17.26 -13.05 -2.79
C LEU A 16 -16.30 -12.51 -1.73
N LEU A 17 -16.43 -11.23 -1.40
CA LEU A 17 -15.59 -10.56 -0.41
C LEU A 17 -16.00 -10.92 1.03
N GLY A 18 -17.25 -11.35 1.24
CA GLY A 18 -17.82 -11.62 2.56
C GLY A 18 -18.13 -10.34 3.34
N MET A 19 -18.36 -9.23 2.64
CA MET A 19 -18.64 -7.91 3.22
C MET A 19 -19.63 -7.12 2.36
N CYS A 20 -20.21 -6.07 2.93
CA CYS A 20 -21.02 -5.10 2.17
C CYS A 20 -20.40 -3.72 2.31
N PHE A 21 -20.33 -2.97 1.21
CA PHE A 21 -19.88 -1.58 1.25
C PHE A 21 -20.93 -0.71 1.96
N ILE A 22 -20.49 0.19 2.83
CA ILE A 22 -21.34 1.23 3.42
C ILE A 22 -21.70 2.23 2.31
N ASP A 23 -20.69 2.73 1.61
CA ASP A 23 -20.79 3.47 0.37
C ASP A 23 -20.64 2.54 -0.84
N ARG A 24 -21.79 2.08 -1.35
CA ARG A 24 -21.86 1.19 -2.51
C ARG A 24 -21.33 1.85 -3.79
N ASP A 25 -21.22 3.17 -3.86
CA ASP A 25 -20.68 3.83 -5.04
C ASP A 25 -19.17 3.59 -5.16
N LEU A 26 -18.44 3.53 -4.03
CA LEU A 26 -17.00 3.15 -4.03
C LEU A 26 -16.79 1.78 -4.68
N GLY A 27 -17.58 0.77 -4.28
CA GLY A 27 -17.50 -0.57 -4.86
C GLY A 27 -17.85 -0.59 -6.35
N ARG A 28 -18.82 0.22 -6.81
CA ARG A 28 -19.15 0.32 -8.24
C ARG A 28 -18.05 0.98 -9.05
N ILE A 29 -17.44 2.05 -8.52
CA ILE A 29 -16.32 2.75 -9.14
C ILE A 29 -15.12 1.81 -9.27
N ALA A 30 -14.78 1.08 -8.20
CA ALA A 30 -13.69 0.10 -8.21
C ALA A 30 -13.85 -1.01 -9.26
N LEU A 31 -15.08 -1.38 -9.60
CA LEU A 31 -15.39 -2.37 -10.63
C LEU A 31 -15.51 -1.77 -12.05
N SER A 32 -15.28 -0.46 -12.20
CA SER A 32 -15.50 0.27 -13.45
C SER A 32 -14.24 1.03 -13.89
N PRO A 33 -13.30 0.39 -14.63
CA PRO A 33 -12.03 1.01 -15.07
C PRO A 33 -12.18 2.32 -15.85
N TRP A 34 -13.34 2.53 -16.48
CA TRP A 34 -13.66 3.73 -17.26
C TRP A 34 -14.21 4.89 -16.41
N SER A 35 -14.42 4.67 -15.11
CA SER A 35 -14.89 5.71 -14.20
C SER A 35 -13.72 6.59 -13.75
N PHE A 36 -13.98 7.89 -13.61
CA PHE A 36 -12.97 8.86 -13.18
C PHE A 36 -12.35 8.51 -11.81
N GLY A 37 -13.17 7.97 -10.89
CA GLY A 37 -12.70 7.58 -9.56
C GLY A 37 -11.85 6.31 -9.54
N PHE A 38 -11.90 5.47 -10.58
CA PHE A 38 -11.20 4.19 -10.60
C PHE A 38 -9.69 4.36 -10.44
N SER A 39 -9.06 5.19 -11.27
CA SER A 39 -7.59 5.37 -11.24
C SER A 39 -7.07 5.91 -9.91
N ARG A 40 -7.91 6.64 -9.15
CA ARG A 40 -7.56 7.10 -7.80
C ARG A 40 -7.66 5.98 -6.77
N LEU A 41 -8.70 5.15 -6.87
CA LEU A 41 -8.84 3.96 -6.02
C LEU A 41 -7.73 2.94 -6.30
N GLU A 42 -7.37 2.75 -7.57
CA GLU A 42 -6.24 1.94 -8.01
C GLU A 42 -4.94 2.43 -7.39
N PHE A 43 -4.60 3.72 -7.57
CA PHE A 43 -3.39 4.32 -7.01
C PHE A 43 -3.31 4.19 -5.47
N LEU A 44 -4.40 4.50 -4.78
CA LEU A 44 -4.48 4.35 -3.32
C LEU A 44 -4.38 2.88 -2.90
N GLY A 45 -5.07 2.03 -3.65
CA GLY A 45 -5.15 0.59 -3.45
C GLY A 45 -3.83 -0.13 -3.62
N ASP A 46 -3.04 0.20 -4.64
CA ASP A 46 -1.66 -0.28 -4.85
C ASP A 46 -0.82 -0.07 -3.58
N ALA A 47 -0.86 1.15 -3.03
CA ALA A 47 -0.08 1.49 -1.86
C ALA A 47 -0.55 0.74 -0.60
N MET A 48 -1.87 0.62 -0.39
CA MET A 48 -2.45 -0.13 0.73
C MET A 48 -2.21 -1.63 0.62
N LEU A 49 -2.37 -2.19 -0.59
CA LEU A 49 -2.08 -3.59 -0.92
C LEU A 49 -0.62 -3.91 -0.62
N GLY A 50 0.30 -3.05 -1.08
CA GLY A 50 1.73 -3.16 -0.78
C GLY A 50 2.01 -3.21 0.72
N LEU A 51 1.49 -2.25 1.48
CA LEU A 51 1.67 -2.21 2.93
C LEU A 51 1.12 -3.47 3.63
N ALA A 52 -0.10 -3.88 3.28
CA ALA A 52 -0.72 -5.07 3.86
C ALA A 52 0.09 -6.34 3.59
N VAL A 53 0.48 -6.58 2.34
CA VAL A 53 1.21 -7.79 1.95
C VAL A 53 2.64 -7.77 2.49
N PHE A 54 3.35 -6.63 2.44
CA PHE A 54 4.71 -6.54 2.98
C PHE A 54 4.76 -6.73 4.50
N SER A 55 3.80 -6.14 5.24
CA SER A 55 3.76 -6.30 6.69
C SER A 55 3.37 -7.73 7.11
N ALA A 56 2.36 -8.33 6.49
CA ALA A 56 1.98 -9.72 6.76
C ALA A 56 3.13 -10.69 6.45
N ALA A 57 3.80 -10.49 5.31
CA ALA A 57 4.93 -11.32 4.91
C ALA A 57 6.14 -11.20 5.85
N GLU A 58 6.43 -10.00 6.38
CA GLU A 58 7.50 -9.82 7.36
C GLU A 58 7.17 -10.56 8.67
N LEU A 59 5.93 -10.52 9.15
CA LEU A 59 5.49 -11.29 10.32
C LEU A 59 5.60 -12.81 10.09
N MET A 60 5.39 -13.25 8.86
CA MET A 60 5.55 -14.65 8.44
C MET A 60 6.99 -15.04 8.12
N GLY A 61 7.94 -14.10 8.14
CA GLY A 61 9.34 -14.34 7.78
C GLY A 61 9.57 -14.71 6.31
N LEU A 62 8.70 -14.25 5.40
CA LEU A 62 8.80 -14.57 3.98
C LEU A 62 9.94 -13.80 3.29
N PRO A 63 10.63 -14.43 2.31
CA PRO A 63 11.68 -13.73 1.56
C PRO A 63 11.11 -12.58 0.73
N ARG A 64 11.79 -11.42 0.76
CA ARG A 64 11.40 -10.22 -0.01
C ARG A 64 11.04 -10.49 -1.46
N LYS A 65 11.83 -11.32 -2.18
CA LYS A 65 11.57 -11.64 -3.59
C LYS A 65 10.21 -12.32 -3.77
N THR A 66 9.86 -13.23 -2.87
CA THR A 66 8.55 -13.87 -2.85
C THR A 66 7.47 -12.83 -2.59
N THR A 67 7.66 -11.96 -1.60
CA THR A 67 6.66 -10.94 -1.25
C THR A 67 6.40 -9.95 -2.38
N THR A 68 7.44 -9.42 -3.01
CA THR A 68 7.29 -8.49 -4.15
C THR A 68 6.57 -9.14 -5.32
N SER A 69 6.74 -10.45 -5.54
CA SER A 69 6.01 -11.15 -6.60
C SER A 69 4.52 -11.32 -6.32
N ARG A 70 4.09 -11.23 -5.05
CA ARG A 70 2.67 -11.34 -4.65
C ARG A 70 1.85 -10.08 -4.91
N VAL A 71 2.51 -8.94 -5.09
CA VAL A 71 1.86 -7.67 -5.43
C VAL A 71 2.19 -7.22 -6.86
N ALA A 72 2.80 -8.10 -7.67
CA ALA A 72 3.09 -7.79 -9.06
C ALA A 72 1.84 -7.95 -9.93
N ASN A 73 1.66 -7.08 -10.92
CA ASN A 73 0.47 -7.03 -11.79
C ASN A 73 0.08 -8.40 -12.35
N HIS A 74 1.04 -9.20 -12.82
CA HIS A 74 0.77 -10.55 -13.33
C HIS A 74 0.06 -11.46 -12.30
N HIS A 75 0.43 -11.38 -11.02
CA HIS A 75 -0.23 -12.18 -9.99
C HIS A 75 -1.63 -11.64 -9.67
N LEU A 76 -1.80 -10.32 -9.68
CA LEU A 76 -3.11 -9.69 -9.51
C LEU A 76 -4.05 -10.01 -10.69
N ASP A 77 -3.52 -10.05 -11.92
CA ASP A 77 -4.25 -10.50 -13.10
C ASP A 77 -4.74 -11.95 -12.93
N GLU A 78 -3.87 -12.85 -12.47
CA GLU A 78 -4.25 -14.25 -12.20
C GLU A 78 -5.40 -14.34 -11.19
N ILE A 79 -5.30 -13.64 -10.06
CA ILE A 79 -6.35 -13.60 -9.03
C ILE A 79 -7.64 -13.02 -9.62
N PHE A 80 -7.53 -11.93 -10.40
CA PHE A 80 -8.66 -11.26 -11.02
C PHE A 80 -9.41 -12.20 -11.97
N PHE A 81 -8.71 -12.86 -12.89
CA PHE A 81 -9.34 -13.77 -13.84
C PHE A 81 -9.95 -15.00 -13.17
N GLN A 82 -9.41 -15.43 -12.03
CA GLN A 82 -9.94 -16.55 -11.27
C GLN A 82 -11.18 -16.19 -10.45
N GLN A 83 -11.25 -14.99 -9.89
CA GLN A 83 -12.25 -14.66 -8.86
C GLN A 83 -13.21 -13.54 -9.26
N PHE A 84 -12.79 -12.55 -10.06
CA PHE A 84 -13.54 -11.30 -10.27
C PHE A 84 -14.04 -11.10 -11.70
N ALA A 85 -13.44 -11.74 -12.71
CA ALA A 85 -13.76 -11.51 -14.12
C ALA A 85 -15.22 -11.76 -14.52
N THR A 86 -15.98 -12.54 -13.75
CA THR A 86 -17.42 -12.77 -13.98
C THR A 86 -18.32 -11.64 -13.46
N HIS A 87 -17.77 -10.71 -12.67
CA HIS A 87 -18.54 -9.67 -11.99
C HIS A 87 -18.35 -8.27 -12.58
N THR A 88 -17.47 -8.10 -13.56
CA THR A 88 -17.26 -6.82 -14.24
C THR A 88 -16.86 -7.07 -15.70
N SER A 89 -17.09 -6.09 -16.56
CA SER A 89 -16.51 -6.07 -17.91
C SER A 89 -15.02 -5.72 -17.95
N ALA A 90 -14.39 -5.44 -16.81
CA ALA A 90 -12.95 -5.22 -16.70
C ALA A 90 -12.14 -6.49 -17.03
N ASN A 91 -10.88 -6.31 -17.39
CA ASN A 91 -9.96 -7.38 -17.81
C ASN A 91 -8.54 -7.18 -17.26
N THR A 92 -8.44 -6.65 -16.03
CA THR A 92 -7.17 -6.26 -15.40
C THR A 92 -7.18 -6.51 -13.90
N GLY A 93 -6.01 -6.86 -13.35
CA GLY A 93 -5.72 -6.94 -11.92
C GLY A 93 -5.84 -5.61 -11.18
N ASP A 94 -5.82 -4.47 -11.88
CA ASP A 94 -6.00 -3.12 -11.30
C ASP A 94 -7.33 -2.98 -10.55
N VAL A 95 -8.33 -3.80 -10.89
CA VAL A 95 -9.61 -3.88 -10.16
C VAL A 95 -9.40 -4.35 -8.71
N ILE A 96 -8.43 -5.23 -8.45
CA ILE A 96 -8.11 -5.68 -7.09
C ILE A 96 -7.56 -4.50 -6.29
N GLU A 97 -6.63 -3.74 -6.86
CA GLU A 97 -6.09 -2.54 -6.23
C GLU A 97 -7.22 -1.54 -5.97
N ALA A 98 -8.05 -1.25 -6.97
CA ALA A 98 -9.17 -0.34 -6.81
C ALA A 98 -10.19 -0.81 -5.74
N LEU A 99 -10.44 -2.11 -5.61
CA LEU A 99 -11.27 -2.66 -4.54
C LEU A 99 -10.63 -2.48 -3.16
N ILE A 100 -9.32 -2.71 -3.04
CA ILE A 100 -8.57 -2.47 -1.79
C ILE A 100 -8.63 -0.99 -1.41
N GLY A 101 -8.44 -0.08 -2.38
CA GLY A 101 -8.58 1.36 -2.17
C GLY A 101 -10.01 1.76 -1.76
N ALA A 102 -11.03 1.16 -2.37
CA ALA A 102 -12.43 1.39 -2.01
C ALA A 102 -12.73 0.94 -0.58
N ILE A 103 -12.26 -0.24 -0.18
CA ILE A 103 -12.47 -0.78 1.17
C ILE A 103 -11.75 0.06 2.21
N TYR A 104 -10.53 0.53 1.91
CA TYR A 104 -9.82 1.45 2.79
C TYR A 104 -10.61 2.73 3.06
N LEU A 105 -11.19 3.34 2.03
CA LEU A 105 -12.01 4.55 2.19
C LEU A 105 -13.35 4.29 2.88
N ASP A 106 -13.93 3.10 2.70
CA ASP A 106 -15.24 2.73 3.23
C ASP A 106 -15.18 2.28 4.70
N SER A 107 -14.20 1.47 5.04
CA SER A 107 -14.13 0.73 6.32
C SER A 107 -12.80 0.90 7.07
N GLY A 108 -11.73 1.35 6.40
CA GLY A 108 -10.42 1.55 7.01
C GLY A 108 -9.37 0.53 6.59
N PHE A 109 -8.16 0.70 7.14
CA PHE A 109 -6.99 -0.08 6.72
C PHE A 109 -7.06 -1.56 7.12
N ASP A 110 -7.61 -1.88 8.29
CA ASP A 110 -7.62 -3.26 8.79
C ASP A 110 -8.45 -4.18 7.87
N GLU A 111 -9.62 -3.73 7.43
CA GLU A 111 -10.47 -4.45 6.48
C GLU A 111 -9.81 -4.59 5.10
N ALA A 112 -9.16 -3.53 4.62
CA ALA A 112 -8.42 -3.55 3.36
C ALA A 112 -7.24 -4.54 3.43
N ALA A 113 -6.49 -4.52 4.54
CA ALA A 113 -5.34 -5.40 4.77
C ALA A 113 -5.74 -6.87 4.91
N ALA A 114 -6.88 -7.14 5.54
CA ALA A 114 -7.44 -8.49 5.64
C ALA A 114 -7.75 -9.07 4.24
N LEU A 115 -8.37 -8.28 3.36
CA LEU A 115 -8.63 -8.72 1.99
C LEU A 115 -7.34 -8.93 1.20
N ALA A 116 -6.43 -7.94 1.22
CA ALA A 116 -5.13 -8.02 0.54
C ALA A 116 -4.36 -9.29 0.92
N THR A 117 -4.27 -9.57 2.22
CA THR A 117 -3.59 -10.75 2.74
C THR A 117 -4.27 -12.04 2.29
N ARG A 118 -5.61 -12.11 2.36
CA ARG A 118 -6.39 -13.27 1.94
C ARG A 118 -6.22 -13.59 0.45
N LEU A 119 -6.15 -12.57 -0.40
CA LEU A 119 -5.99 -12.73 -1.85
C LEU A 119 -4.56 -13.09 -2.24
N CYS A 120 -3.56 -12.41 -1.67
CA CYS A 120 -2.16 -12.51 -2.11
C CYS A 120 -1.33 -13.54 -1.34
N LEU A 121 -1.76 -13.94 -0.14
CA LEU A 121 -1.04 -14.90 0.72
C LEU A 121 -1.91 -16.09 1.18
N PRO A 122 -2.77 -16.69 0.32
CA PRO A 122 -3.73 -17.71 0.75
C PRO A 122 -3.07 -18.97 1.32
N GLU A 123 -1.86 -19.34 0.85
CA GLU A 123 -1.17 -20.52 1.37
C GLU A 123 -0.55 -20.31 2.77
N PHE A 124 -0.54 -19.06 3.25
CA PHE A 124 0.14 -18.65 4.48
C PHE A 124 -0.83 -18.15 5.56
N GLU A 125 -2.14 -18.10 5.28
CA GLU A 125 -3.19 -17.72 6.24
C GLU A 125 -3.18 -18.63 7.50
N SER A 126 -2.79 -19.89 7.34
CA SER A 126 -2.62 -20.85 8.46
C SER A 126 -1.42 -20.59 9.38
N LEU A 127 -0.57 -19.61 9.06
CA LEU A 127 0.68 -19.29 9.76
C LEU A 127 0.61 -17.98 10.56
N VAL A 128 -0.56 -17.33 10.64
CA VAL A 128 -0.77 -16.20 11.55
C VAL A 128 -1.33 -16.75 12.87
N PRO A 129 -0.50 -17.02 13.90
CA PRO A 129 -1.04 -17.28 15.22
C PRO A 129 -1.74 -16.02 15.72
N ALA A 130 -2.97 -16.18 16.20
CA ALA A 130 -3.67 -15.19 17.00
C ALA A 130 -2.71 -14.62 18.06
N ALA A 131 -2.53 -13.30 18.04
CA ALA A 131 -1.67 -12.52 18.92
C ALA A 131 -1.12 -13.29 20.13
N SER A 132 0.13 -13.74 20.05
CA SER A 132 0.87 -14.18 21.22
C SER A 132 2.04 -13.23 21.45
N SER A 133 1.98 -12.60 22.63
CA SER A 133 2.84 -11.56 23.17
C SER A 133 4.27 -12.04 23.51
N GLU A 134 4.89 -12.89 22.69
CA GLU A 134 6.25 -13.37 22.97
C GLU A 134 7.18 -13.17 21.76
N THR A 135 7.87 -12.02 21.82
CA THR A 135 9.18 -11.71 21.22
C THR A 135 9.39 -12.19 19.78
N ILE A 136 9.00 -11.33 18.82
CA ILE A 136 9.53 -11.35 17.44
C ILE A 136 11.02 -10.94 17.50
N SER A 137 11.90 -11.89 17.87
CA SER A 137 13.33 -11.61 18.09
C SER A 137 14.18 -11.53 16.81
N SER A 138 13.56 -11.49 15.63
CA SER A 138 14.30 -11.18 14.41
C SER A 138 13.44 -10.52 13.35
N VAL A 139 12.82 -9.37 13.66
CA VAL A 139 12.50 -8.45 12.56
C VAL A 139 13.84 -7.96 12.01
N ASN A 140 14.10 -8.23 10.74
CA ASN A 140 15.35 -7.83 10.12
C ASN A 140 15.28 -6.33 9.81
N ALA A 141 16.35 -5.57 10.04
CA ALA A 141 16.40 -4.15 9.70
C ALA A 141 15.97 -3.89 8.24
N ARG A 142 16.29 -4.81 7.31
CA ARG A 142 15.84 -4.74 5.91
C ARG A 142 14.36 -5.02 5.70
N GLY A 143 13.76 -5.86 6.54
CA GLY A 143 12.34 -6.16 6.52
C GLY A 143 11.53 -4.98 7.06
N LEU A 144 11.98 -4.40 8.18
CA LEU A 144 11.47 -3.13 8.69
C LEU A 144 11.56 -2.01 7.65
N ALA A 145 12.69 -1.87 6.96
CA ALA A 145 12.84 -0.87 5.89
C ALA A 145 11.82 -1.10 4.77
N LEU A 146 11.61 -2.34 4.33
CA LEU A 146 10.60 -2.64 3.32
C LEU A 146 9.19 -2.25 3.77
N VAL A 147 8.81 -2.62 5.00
CA VAL A 147 7.50 -2.27 5.57
C VAL A 147 7.36 -0.75 5.72
N GLY A 148 8.38 -0.06 6.25
CA GLY A 148 8.32 1.38 6.43
C GLY A 148 8.30 2.16 5.12
N SER A 149 8.99 1.68 4.08
CA SER A 149 8.87 2.22 2.73
C SER A 149 7.41 2.14 2.23
N ALA A 150 6.74 1.01 2.51
CA ALA A 150 5.33 0.82 2.19
C ALA A 150 4.40 1.72 3.01
N VAL A 151 4.69 1.93 4.30
CA VAL A 151 3.96 2.87 5.16
C VAL A 151 4.07 4.29 4.60
N LEU A 152 5.28 4.73 4.24
CA LEU A 152 5.50 6.05 3.63
C LEU A 152 4.74 6.20 2.32
N SER A 153 4.80 5.17 1.45
CA SER A 153 4.06 5.13 0.19
C SER A 153 2.55 5.23 0.39
N ALA A 154 1.99 4.43 1.29
CA ALA A 154 0.56 4.45 1.62
C ALA A 154 0.13 5.78 2.25
N SER A 155 0.96 6.36 3.13
CA SER A 155 0.67 7.63 3.79
C SER A 155 0.65 8.78 2.78
N ALA A 156 1.63 8.83 1.88
CA ALA A 156 1.68 9.82 0.82
C ALA A 156 0.53 9.64 -0.17
N ALA A 157 0.20 8.41 -0.57
CA ALA A 157 -0.90 8.13 -1.49
C ALA A 157 -2.25 8.58 -0.92
N ASP A 158 -2.50 8.29 0.36
CA ASP A 158 -3.69 8.73 1.07
C ASP A 158 -3.80 10.26 1.20
N ASP A 159 -2.70 10.95 1.56
CA ASP A 159 -2.67 12.42 1.67
C ASP A 159 -2.86 13.09 0.30
N LEU A 160 -2.20 12.59 -0.74
CA LEU A 160 -2.32 13.09 -2.11
C LEU A 160 -3.74 12.91 -2.65
N CYS A 161 -4.32 11.70 -2.52
CA CYS A 161 -5.71 11.46 -2.91
C CYS A 161 -6.67 12.39 -2.17
N THR A 162 -6.43 12.66 -0.89
CA THR A 162 -7.29 13.55 -0.09
C THR A 162 -7.20 15.00 -0.55
N LYS A 163 -6.00 15.49 -0.86
CA LYS A 163 -5.75 16.90 -1.21
C LYS A 163 -6.02 17.23 -2.68
N HIS A 164 -5.88 16.25 -3.55
CA HIS A 164 -5.97 16.41 -5.00
C HIS A 164 -7.05 15.46 -5.57
N PRO A 165 -8.34 15.67 -5.21
CA PRO A 165 -9.42 14.78 -5.62
C PRO A 165 -9.68 14.76 -7.14
N GLU A 166 -9.19 15.76 -7.86
CA GLU A 166 -9.29 15.93 -9.31
C GLU A 166 -8.14 15.29 -10.10
N GLU A 167 -7.08 14.85 -9.44
CA GLU A 167 -5.90 14.31 -10.11
C GLU A 167 -5.98 12.79 -10.31
N LEU A 168 -5.32 12.31 -11.36
CA LEU A 168 -5.35 10.90 -11.77
C LEU A 168 -4.05 10.18 -11.41
N HIS A 169 -4.07 8.84 -11.54
CA HIS A 169 -2.95 7.96 -11.17
C HIS A 169 -1.59 8.51 -11.61
N GLN A 170 -1.45 8.91 -12.88
CA GLN A 170 -0.15 9.33 -13.41
C GLN A 170 0.45 10.49 -12.59
N TRP A 171 -0.31 11.56 -12.39
CA TRP A 171 0.15 12.72 -11.63
C TRP A 171 0.41 12.35 -10.16
N LEU A 172 -0.53 11.61 -9.54
CA LEU A 172 -0.40 11.17 -8.15
C LEU A 172 0.87 10.33 -7.93
N SER A 173 1.21 9.44 -8.87
CA SER A 173 2.41 8.62 -8.84
C SER A 173 3.69 9.42 -9.04
N GLU A 174 3.67 10.44 -9.90
CA GLU A 174 4.79 11.37 -10.10
C GLU A 174 5.06 12.16 -8.82
N GLU A 175 4.04 12.79 -8.23
CA GLU A 175 4.16 13.56 -6.98
C GLU A 175 4.59 12.68 -5.81
N ARG A 176 4.01 11.49 -5.65
CA ARG A 176 4.42 10.52 -4.61
C ARG A 176 5.90 10.17 -4.74
N SER A 177 6.38 9.97 -5.96
CA SER A 177 7.78 9.61 -6.21
C SER A 177 8.75 10.74 -5.88
N GLU A 178 8.35 12.00 -6.11
CA GLU A 178 9.11 13.18 -5.71
C GLU A 178 9.15 13.32 -4.18
N MET A 179 8.00 13.23 -3.52
CA MET A 179 7.87 13.28 -2.06
C MET A 179 8.73 12.22 -1.35
N LEU A 180 8.82 11.02 -1.93
CA LEU A 180 9.51 9.87 -1.36
C LEU A 180 10.87 9.61 -2.00
N SER A 181 11.48 10.66 -2.58
CA SER A 181 12.79 10.49 -3.20
C SER A 181 13.81 10.01 -2.17
N ARG A 182 14.67 9.07 -2.58
CA ARG A 182 15.71 8.50 -1.70
C ARG A 182 16.64 9.59 -1.12
N ARG A 183 16.85 10.67 -1.88
CA ARG A 183 17.63 11.83 -1.41
C ARG A 183 16.92 12.53 -0.26
N TYR A 184 15.63 12.80 -0.40
CA TYR A 184 14.83 13.41 0.66
C TYR A 184 14.81 12.54 1.92
N LEU A 185 14.51 11.25 1.78
CA LEU A 185 14.47 10.32 2.92
C LEU A 185 15.82 10.18 3.63
N ALA A 186 16.93 10.12 2.88
CA ALA A 186 18.27 10.09 3.46
C ALA A 186 18.60 11.38 4.22
N ALA A 187 18.25 12.54 3.67
CA ALA A 187 18.48 13.83 4.33
C ALA A 187 17.66 13.96 5.62
N MET A 188 16.37 13.58 5.57
CA MET A 188 15.51 13.50 6.75
C MET A 188 16.04 12.53 7.80
N SER A 189 16.55 11.37 7.38
CA SER A 189 17.15 10.39 8.28
C SER A 189 18.34 10.95 9.05
N ALA A 190 19.20 11.73 8.39
CA ALA A 190 20.35 12.37 9.02
C ALA A 190 19.91 13.52 9.97
N GLU A 191 19.00 14.39 9.51
CA GLU A 191 18.46 15.52 10.29
C GLU A 191 17.78 15.05 11.58
N LEU A 192 17.03 13.94 11.52
CA LEU A 192 16.34 13.37 12.67
C LEU A 192 17.25 12.50 13.55
N GLY A 193 18.51 12.28 13.15
CA GLY A 193 19.49 11.51 13.90
C GLY A 193 19.33 9.99 13.82
N TYR A 194 18.63 9.48 12.80
CA TYR A 194 18.51 8.04 12.55
C TYR A 194 19.68 7.48 11.73
N ALA A 195 20.36 8.33 10.96
CA ALA A 195 21.61 8.04 10.27
C ALA A 195 22.67 9.07 10.69
N PRO A 196 23.97 8.71 10.67
CA PRO A 196 25.04 9.70 10.81
C PRO A 196 25.00 10.68 9.64
N GLU A 197 25.51 11.90 9.83
CA GLU A 197 25.76 12.83 8.72
C GLU A 197 26.69 12.19 7.67
N GLY A 198 26.44 12.49 6.40
CA GLY A 198 27.20 11.95 5.28
C GLY A 198 26.85 12.59 3.94
N ASP A 199 27.60 12.22 2.90
CA ASP A 199 27.48 12.78 1.56
C ASP A 199 26.24 12.24 0.83
N LEU A 200 25.24 13.10 0.59
CA LEU A 200 24.02 12.72 -0.11
C LEU A 200 24.25 12.34 -1.58
N ASP A 201 25.39 12.69 -2.17
CA ASP A 201 25.73 12.30 -3.53
C ASP A 201 26.35 10.88 -3.58
N ASP A 202 26.74 10.30 -2.44
CA ASP A 202 27.14 8.89 -2.33
C ASP A 202 25.89 7.99 -2.29
N ASP A 203 25.72 7.19 -3.35
CA ASP A 203 24.61 6.25 -3.52
C ASP A 203 24.50 5.22 -2.38
N VAL A 204 25.62 4.76 -1.83
CA VAL A 204 25.67 3.76 -0.76
C VAL A 204 25.20 4.39 0.55
N TYR A 205 25.71 5.57 0.87
CA TYR A 205 25.26 6.32 2.04
C TYR A 205 23.78 6.65 1.92
N ARG A 206 23.35 7.20 0.79
CA ARG A 206 21.96 7.62 0.56
C ARG A 206 20.99 6.44 0.67
N ALA A 207 21.37 5.25 0.18
CA ALA A 207 20.59 4.04 0.39
C ALA A 207 20.51 3.63 1.87
N ALA A 208 21.65 3.57 2.57
CA ALA A 208 21.68 3.17 3.97
C ALA A 208 20.92 4.14 4.90
N ALA A 209 21.05 5.45 4.67
CA ALA A 209 20.35 6.46 5.44
C ALA A 209 18.84 6.43 5.20
N SER A 210 18.40 6.28 3.94
CA SER A 210 16.99 6.07 3.60
C SER A 210 16.43 4.82 4.28
N ASP A 211 17.11 3.68 4.15
CA ASP A 211 16.72 2.42 4.77
C ASP A 211 16.60 2.56 6.31
N ALA A 212 17.45 3.37 6.95
CA ALA A 212 17.40 3.59 8.40
C ALA A 212 16.11 4.31 8.84
N LEU A 213 15.71 5.38 8.13
CA LEU A 213 14.45 6.07 8.40
C LEU A 213 13.25 5.15 8.12
N GLU A 214 13.26 4.46 6.98
CA GLU A 214 12.22 3.49 6.64
C GLU A 214 12.11 2.40 7.73
N ALA A 215 13.22 1.88 8.24
CA ALA A 215 13.19 0.87 9.30
C ALA A 215 12.57 1.39 10.61
N VAL A 216 12.83 2.66 10.97
CA VAL A 216 12.17 3.30 12.12
C VAL A 216 10.66 3.39 11.91
N ILE A 217 10.21 3.81 10.72
CA ILE A 217 8.77 3.88 10.39
C ILE A 217 8.13 2.48 10.42
N GLY A 218 8.82 1.47 9.90
CA GLY A 218 8.37 0.08 9.95
C GLY A 218 8.22 -0.43 11.39
N ASP A 219 9.16 -0.12 12.29
CA ASP A 219 9.07 -0.48 13.70
C ASP A 219 7.90 0.23 14.39
N GLN A 220 7.68 1.53 14.10
CA GLN A 220 6.53 2.27 14.61
C GLN A 220 5.19 1.65 14.16
N TYR A 221 5.08 1.26 12.89
CA TYR A 221 3.89 0.57 12.37
C TYR A 221 3.62 -0.72 13.14
N PHE A 222 4.62 -1.57 13.37
CA PHE A 222 4.40 -2.80 14.13
C PHE A 222 4.09 -2.55 15.62
N ARG A 223 4.53 -1.44 16.20
CA ARG A 223 4.26 -1.10 17.60
C ARG A 223 2.89 -0.47 17.81
N TRP A 224 2.47 0.41 16.91
CA TRP A 224 1.36 1.34 17.13
C TRP A 224 0.29 1.30 16.04
N GLY A 225 0.50 0.53 14.97
CA GLY A 225 -0.45 0.35 13.89
C GLY A 225 -0.43 1.48 12.85
N TRP A 226 -1.35 1.36 11.90
CA TRP A 226 -1.44 2.22 10.72
C TRP A 226 -1.59 3.71 11.04
N GLU A 227 -2.55 4.10 11.88
CA GLU A 227 -2.88 5.52 12.10
C GLU A 227 -1.73 6.31 12.71
N GLU A 228 -1.04 5.74 13.71
CA GLU A 228 0.11 6.39 14.35
C GLU A 228 1.33 6.46 13.40
N ALA A 229 1.56 5.40 12.62
CA ALA A 229 2.65 5.37 11.65
C ALA A 229 2.39 6.34 10.48
N ARG A 230 1.13 6.44 10.01
CA ARG A 230 0.69 7.42 9.00
C ARG A 230 0.85 8.85 9.48
N SER A 231 0.36 9.14 10.69
CA SER A 231 0.49 10.45 11.32
C SER A 231 1.95 10.88 11.45
N SER A 232 2.81 9.98 11.93
CA SER A 232 4.25 10.22 12.09
C SER A 232 4.94 10.41 10.73
N SER A 233 4.62 9.56 9.75
CA SER A 233 5.11 9.68 8.37
C SER A 233 4.76 11.05 7.77
N MET A 234 3.50 11.47 7.86
CA MET A 234 3.07 12.75 7.29
C MET A 234 3.68 13.96 8.01
N ARG A 235 4.04 13.85 9.29
CA ARG A 235 4.79 14.91 9.97
C ARG A 235 6.20 15.07 9.39
N ILE A 236 6.85 13.97 9.02
CA ILE A 236 8.17 13.98 8.39
C ILE A 236 8.04 14.50 6.95
N LEU A 237 7.16 13.93 6.12
CA LEU A 237 7.01 14.27 4.71
C LEU A 237 6.57 15.73 4.44
N ARG A 238 6.10 16.44 5.46
CA ARG A 238 5.74 17.87 5.38
C ARG A 238 6.89 18.79 5.80
N LEU A 239 7.99 18.25 6.32
CA LEU A 239 9.19 19.04 6.60
C LEU A 239 9.85 19.42 5.27
N PRO A 240 10.36 20.66 5.16
CA PRO A 240 11.18 21.02 4.00
C PRO A 240 12.40 20.10 3.95
N ALA A 241 12.87 19.80 2.74
CA ALA A 241 14.16 19.12 2.58
C ALA A 241 15.24 19.95 3.31
N PRO A 242 16.13 19.33 4.10
CA PRO A 242 17.22 20.05 4.73
C PRO A 242 18.09 20.62 3.63
N GLU A 243 18.61 21.84 3.85
CA GLU A 243 19.65 22.37 2.98
C GLU A 243 20.88 21.46 3.10
N ALA A 244 21.29 20.86 1.98
CA ALA A 244 22.48 20.02 1.89
C ALA A 244 23.76 20.84 1.93
#